data_AF-A0A4Z2I5A7-F1
#
_entry.id   AF-A0A4Z2I5A7-F1
#
_cell.length_a   1.000
_cell.length_b   1.000
_cell.length_c   1.000
_cell.angle_alpha   90.00
_cell.angle_beta   90.00
_cell.angle_gamma   90.00
#
_symmetry.space_group_name_H-M   'P 1'
#
loop_
_entity.id
_entity.type
_entity.pdbx_description
1 polymer ?
#
loop_
_entity_poly.entity_id
_entity_poly.type
_entity_poly.pdbx_seq_one_letter_code
_entity_poly.pdbx_strand_id
1 'polypeptide(L)'
;MEFSVKKGGTGTQIKGSFSRSACHMRRVPSAGSSELQLSPESPRVQSDAPPSSLHHSCAPLTPSGSSISLHHHHYQWIMPYLTQQTLTIQTQSENVTVVLRLSEMMKPESVLMHPLGTAAAPEPELLCIFGTGDLGRSLGQRLLQSGYRVVYGSRRPHSCGPLPQGAQVMSHAAAAAQSARLIFICIHREHYAFLETMAPHLEGKVLVDISNNLKKDMYPEANAAYLQRLLPDASVVKGLNTLSAWALQNGLLAGKQVFLCGDSAEGKQAVAAMSTKLGLTVLDKGSLSAARELEDFPLQLFPEWRLPLRVAVGLTAFFFFYLLIRDVIYAYVEQGKDISYRITMALGNKVFPIVSLIMLSLCYLPGVIAAFLQLYRGTKYRRFPDWLDRWMLCRKQMGLIALGFAFLHAIYTFVISTRYAVRHKLISRVVDEMKKNKTTPFDFDNTEAWGQDSFYMLGILGFFLYVLLGLTSLPSVGGSLSWREFNFIQSKLGHLTLIICTSHGYIYGWNKFLRPSTYKWYTPPGYMLCLVVPSVVLVLKALVLLPCVDRTLTRIRQGWERTQPNEEMVQATNLYVW
;
A
#
# COMPACT_ATOMS: atom_id res chain seq x y z
N MET A 1 23.26 -36.49 -29.66
CA MET A 1 22.24 -37.47 -29.24
C MET A 1 20.88 -36.87 -29.54
N GLU A 2 20.40 -37.15 -30.75
CA GLU A 2 19.00 -36.96 -31.15
C GLU A 2 18.16 -38.05 -30.49
N PHE A 3 16.94 -37.75 -30.06
CA PHE A 3 15.83 -38.66 -30.28
C PHE A 3 14.55 -37.88 -30.56
N SER A 4 14.01 -38.20 -31.72
CA SER A 4 12.76 -37.77 -32.34
C SER A 4 11.67 -38.78 -31.98
N VAL A 5 10.44 -38.33 -31.76
CA VAL A 5 9.25 -39.18 -31.92
C VAL A 5 8.17 -38.38 -32.65
N LYS A 6 7.81 -38.87 -33.85
CA LYS A 6 6.75 -38.36 -34.73
C LYS A 6 5.54 -39.30 -34.65
N LYS A 7 4.37 -38.67 -34.46
CA LYS A 7 3.03 -38.86 -35.07
C LYS A 7 2.28 -40.21 -35.08
N GLY A 8 1.03 -40.11 -34.64
CA GLY A 8 -0.21 -40.61 -35.26
C GLY A 8 -1.40 -40.17 -34.39
N GLY A 9 -2.51 -39.56 -34.80
CA GLY A 9 -3.06 -39.28 -36.12
C GLY A 9 -4.43 -39.92 -36.31
N THR A 10 -5.51 -39.39 -35.70
CA THR A 10 -6.90 -39.49 -36.21
C THR A 10 -7.74 -38.35 -35.64
N GLY A 11 -8.39 -37.59 -36.53
CA GLY A 11 -9.19 -36.41 -36.17
C GLY A 11 -10.68 -36.71 -35.98
N THR A 12 -11.37 -35.76 -35.37
CA THR A 12 -12.77 -35.44 -35.67
C THR A 12 -12.97 -33.94 -35.42
N GLN A 13 -13.27 -33.19 -36.49
CA GLN A 13 -13.64 -31.78 -36.43
C GLN A 13 -15.13 -31.65 -36.06
N ILE A 14 -15.45 -30.75 -35.13
CA ILE A 14 -16.78 -30.15 -35.00
C ILE A 14 -16.60 -28.64 -35.17
N LYS A 15 -17.23 -28.08 -36.22
CA LYS A 15 -17.29 -26.65 -36.52
C LYS A 15 -18.29 -25.96 -35.59
N GLY A 16 -17.89 -24.84 -34.99
CA GLY A 16 -18.78 -23.89 -34.33
C GLY A 16 -18.30 -22.47 -34.60
N SER A 17 -18.98 -21.77 -35.50
CA SER A 17 -18.77 -20.35 -35.82
C SER A 17 -19.50 -19.48 -34.80
N PHE A 18 -18.84 -18.47 -34.23
CA PHE A 18 -19.55 -17.35 -33.59
C PHE A 18 -18.96 -16.01 -34.05
N SER A 19 -19.84 -15.24 -34.67
CA SER A 19 -19.63 -13.92 -35.24
C SER A 19 -19.47 -12.87 -34.13
N ARG A 20 -18.56 -11.92 -34.34
CA ARG A 20 -18.40 -10.70 -33.54
C ARG A 20 -19.38 -9.64 -34.04
N SER A 21 -20.33 -9.25 -33.20
CA SER A 21 -21.11 -8.03 -33.40
C SER A 21 -20.85 -7.05 -32.26
N ALA A 22 -20.41 -5.86 -32.65
CA ALA A 22 -20.31 -4.68 -31.81
C ALA A 22 -21.69 -4.17 -31.40
N CYS A 23 -21.83 -3.60 -30.21
CA CYS A 23 -22.96 -2.72 -29.91
C CYS A 23 -22.52 -1.52 -29.07
N HIS A 24 -22.72 -0.34 -29.66
CA HIS A 24 -22.75 0.96 -29.03
C HIS A 24 -23.80 1.01 -27.90
N MET A 25 -23.48 1.70 -26.80
CA MET A 25 -24.49 2.28 -25.91
C MET A 25 -24.41 3.80 -25.96
N ARG A 26 -25.49 4.41 -26.45
CA ARG A 26 -25.82 5.83 -26.36
C ARG A 26 -27.00 5.99 -25.37
N ARG A 27 -27.08 7.17 -24.77
CA ARG A 27 -27.86 7.55 -23.57
C ARG A 27 -29.27 8.11 -23.91
N VAL A 28 -30.22 7.93 -22.95
CA VAL A 28 -31.35 8.83 -22.53
C VAL A 28 -32.67 8.74 -23.37
N PRO A 29 -33.92 9.04 -22.88
CA PRO A 29 -34.42 9.54 -21.57
C PRO A 29 -35.61 8.79 -20.90
N SER A 30 -35.98 9.31 -19.72
CA SER A 30 -37.15 9.12 -18.83
C SER A 30 -38.50 9.67 -19.32
N ALA A 31 -39.60 8.98 -18.97
CA ALA A 31 -40.97 9.42 -18.62
C ALA A 31 -41.89 8.16 -18.70
N GLY A 32 -42.96 7.91 -17.96
CA GLY A 32 -43.73 8.63 -16.96
C GLY A 32 -44.74 7.66 -16.31
N SER A 33 -45.38 8.16 -15.26
CA SER A 33 -46.37 7.60 -14.33
C SER A 33 -47.67 7.06 -14.95
N SER A 34 -48.29 6.04 -14.33
CA SER A 34 -49.71 6.06 -13.89
C SER A 34 -50.13 4.77 -13.14
N GLU A 35 -50.79 4.99 -12.00
CA GLU A 35 -51.57 4.02 -11.22
C GLU A 35 -52.87 3.64 -11.95
N LEU A 36 -53.40 2.42 -11.76
CA LEU A 36 -54.79 2.17 -11.31
C LEU A 36 -55.07 0.66 -11.08
N GLN A 37 -55.45 0.34 -9.84
CA GLN A 37 -56.51 -0.55 -9.33
C GLN A 37 -57.24 -1.54 -10.28
N LEU A 38 -57.33 -2.82 -9.87
CA LEU A 38 -58.55 -3.50 -9.32
C LEU A 38 -58.42 -5.05 -9.33
N SER A 39 -58.68 -5.67 -8.18
CA SER A 39 -59.05 -7.10 -8.01
C SER A 39 -60.58 -7.26 -8.21
N PRO A 40 -61.14 -8.48 -8.41
CA PRO A 40 -61.44 -9.44 -7.32
C PRO A 40 -61.13 -10.90 -7.78
N GLU A 41 -61.26 -12.00 -7.04
CA GLU A 41 -62.25 -12.46 -6.06
C GLU A 41 -61.78 -13.81 -5.45
N SER A 42 -62.27 -14.17 -4.28
CA SER A 42 -62.09 -15.47 -3.61
C SER A 42 -63.46 -16.09 -3.29
N PRO A 43 -63.55 -17.39 -2.96
CA PRO A 43 -64.60 -17.85 -2.05
C PRO A 43 -64.08 -18.46 -0.74
N ARG A 44 -64.83 -18.15 0.32
CA ARG A 44 -64.76 -18.62 1.72
C ARG A 44 -65.22 -20.07 1.90
N VAL A 45 -64.79 -20.68 3.02
CA VAL A 45 -65.59 -21.61 3.83
C VAL A 45 -65.43 -21.23 5.32
N GLN A 46 -66.51 -21.38 6.09
CA GLN A 46 -66.84 -20.83 7.41
C GLN A 46 -67.35 -21.97 8.32
N SER A 47 -67.10 -21.90 9.63
CA SER A 47 -67.91 -22.45 10.76
C SER A 47 -67.01 -22.69 11.99
N ASP A 48 -67.39 -22.59 13.26
CA ASP A 48 -68.48 -21.95 14.02
C ASP A 48 -68.09 -22.14 15.50
N ALA A 49 -68.54 -21.22 16.36
CA ALA A 49 -68.53 -21.36 17.81
C ALA A 49 -69.87 -20.82 18.36
N PRO A 50 -70.33 -21.27 19.55
CA PRO A 50 -71.26 -20.45 20.34
C PRO A 50 -70.90 -20.34 21.84
N PRO A 51 -71.59 -19.44 22.60
CA PRO A 51 -70.97 -18.59 23.62
C PRO A 51 -71.65 -18.65 25.02
N SER A 52 -71.13 -17.88 25.99
CA SER A 52 -71.91 -17.45 27.16
C SER A 52 -71.44 -16.09 27.72
N SER A 53 -72.41 -15.18 27.82
CA SER A 53 -72.40 -13.84 28.41
C SER A 53 -72.67 -13.86 29.92
N LEU A 54 -72.24 -12.82 30.65
CA LEU A 54 -73.00 -12.24 31.79
C LEU A 54 -72.51 -10.81 32.14
N HIS A 55 -73.49 -9.93 32.33
CA HIS A 55 -73.43 -8.51 32.70
C HIS A 55 -73.33 -8.29 34.23
N HIS A 56 -72.82 -7.13 34.68
CA HIS A 56 -73.38 -6.19 35.69
C HIS A 56 -72.31 -5.13 36.07
N SER A 57 -72.48 -3.84 35.72
CA SER A 57 -73.14 -2.73 36.46
C SER A 57 -72.39 -2.21 37.70
N CYS A 58 -71.85 -0.97 37.62
CA CYS A 58 -72.15 0.19 38.49
C CYS A 58 -71.06 1.30 38.41
N ALA A 59 -71.52 2.55 38.40
CA ALA A 59 -70.78 3.82 38.61
C ALA A 59 -71.63 4.68 39.57
N PRO A 60 -71.24 5.89 40.06
CA PRO A 60 -69.93 6.54 40.21
C PRO A 60 -69.71 7.13 41.64
N LEU A 61 -68.47 7.55 41.99
CA LEU A 61 -68.19 8.58 43.02
C LEU A 61 -66.95 9.38 42.60
N THR A 62 -67.07 10.70 42.59
CA THR A 62 -66.05 11.71 42.21
C THR A 62 -65.38 12.30 43.49
N PRO A 63 -64.53 13.35 43.42
CA PRO A 63 -63.08 13.25 43.24
C PRO A 63 -62.29 13.90 44.41
N SER A 64 -61.03 13.50 44.60
CA SER A 64 -60.05 14.37 45.28
C SER A 64 -58.73 14.36 44.52
N GLY A 65 -58.27 15.56 44.20
CA GLY A 65 -57.27 15.81 43.18
C GLY A 65 -55.83 15.53 43.61
N SER A 66 -55.05 15.13 42.61
CA SER A 66 -53.67 15.60 42.43
C SER A 66 -53.34 15.45 40.94
N SER A 67 -53.34 16.58 40.25
CA SER A 67 -53.05 16.69 38.83
C SER A 67 -51.56 16.50 38.59
N ILE A 68 -51.16 15.46 37.84
CA ILE A 68 -49.88 15.45 37.13
C ILE A 68 -50.15 15.06 35.68
N SER A 69 -49.94 16.06 34.82
CA SER A 69 -50.10 16.05 33.37
C SER A 69 -49.20 15.00 32.71
N LEU A 70 -49.79 14.09 31.93
CA LEU A 70 -49.08 13.30 30.93
C LEU A 70 -48.78 14.21 29.73
N HIS A 71 -47.52 14.55 29.54
CA HIS A 71 -47.02 15.06 28.26
C HIS A 71 -46.40 13.92 27.45
N HIS A 72 -47.02 13.63 26.30
CA HIS A 72 -46.38 12.94 25.19
C HIS A 72 -45.19 13.76 24.71
N HIS A 73 -43.97 13.27 24.95
CA HIS A 73 -42.79 13.78 24.26
C HIS A 73 -42.29 12.76 23.24
N HIS A 74 -42.33 13.19 21.99
CA HIS A 74 -41.57 12.67 20.86
C HIS A 74 -40.10 12.44 21.25
N TYR A 75 -39.61 11.21 21.08
CA TYR A 75 -38.18 10.92 21.13
C TYR A 75 -37.53 11.39 19.82
N GLN A 76 -37.06 12.63 19.83
CA GLN A 76 -36.16 13.17 18.83
C GLN A 76 -34.73 12.75 19.17
N TRP A 77 -34.03 12.16 18.19
CA TRP A 77 -32.65 11.71 18.28
C TRP A 77 -31.70 12.89 18.54
N ILE A 78 -31.03 12.90 19.70
CA ILE A 78 -29.87 13.76 19.94
C ILE A 78 -28.65 13.10 19.30
N MET A 79 -28.29 13.59 18.12
CA MET A 79 -26.95 13.42 17.53
C MET A 79 -26.01 14.43 18.21
N PRO A 80 -24.80 14.04 18.68
CA PRO A 80 -23.79 15.02 19.00
C PRO A 80 -23.20 15.56 17.68
N TYR A 81 -23.42 16.86 17.44
CA TYR A 81 -22.73 17.61 16.40
C TYR A 81 -21.22 17.56 16.63
N LEU A 82 -20.51 16.85 15.75
CA LEU A 82 -19.08 17.02 15.53
C LEU A 82 -18.88 18.32 14.74
N THR A 83 -18.57 19.42 15.42
CA THR A 83 -18.01 20.60 14.79
C THR A 83 -16.59 20.28 14.33
N GLN A 84 -16.36 20.33 13.02
CA GLN A 84 -15.03 20.39 12.43
C GLN A 84 -14.33 21.66 12.93
N GLN A 85 -13.33 21.51 13.79
CA GLN A 85 -12.32 22.55 13.98
C GLN A 85 -11.29 22.45 12.85
N THR A 86 -11.40 23.37 11.90
CA THR A 86 -10.36 23.66 10.93
C THR A 86 -9.24 24.40 11.66
N LEU A 87 -8.08 23.76 11.76
CA LEU A 87 -6.84 24.37 12.26
C LEU A 87 -6.28 25.27 11.15
N THR A 88 -6.64 26.56 11.19
CA THR A 88 -6.00 27.60 10.39
C THR A 88 -4.77 28.09 11.15
N ILE A 89 -3.57 27.72 10.68
CA ILE A 89 -2.32 28.31 11.19
C ILE A 89 -2.23 29.72 10.60
N GLN A 90 -2.70 30.72 11.36
CA GLN A 90 -2.31 32.11 11.17
C GLN A 90 -1.06 32.37 12.02
N THR A 91 0.09 32.54 11.36
CA THR A 91 1.26 33.14 12.00
C THR A 91 0.98 34.63 12.20
N GLN A 92 0.61 35.02 13.41
CA GLN A 92 0.69 36.41 13.87
C GLN A 92 2.13 36.66 14.33
N SER A 93 2.88 37.49 13.59
CA SER A 93 4.11 38.09 14.10
C SER A 93 3.74 39.27 14.98
N GLU A 94 4.09 39.20 16.26
CA GLU A 94 3.92 40.27 17.23
C GLU A 94 4.73 41.51 16.85
N ASN A 95 4.05 42.65 16.82
CA ASN A 95 4.66 43.98 16.74
C ASN A 95 5.30 44.32 18.09
N VAL A 96 6.62 44.28 18.16
CA VAL A 96 7.38 44.89 19.26
C VAL A 96 7.69 46.34 18.90
N THR A 97 6.86 47.24 19.39
CA THR A 97 7.07 48.69 19.29
C THR A 97 8.06 49.13 20.37
N VAL A 98 9.34 49.24 20.04
CA VAL A 98 10.33 49.93 20.88
C VAL A 98 10.22 51.42 20.58
N VAL A 99 9.62 52.17 21.50
CA VAL A 99 9.60 53.63 21.50
C VAL A 99 10.96 54.12 21.99
N LEU A 100 11.78 54.66 21.09
CA LEU A 100 12.92 55.50 21.45
C LEU A 100 12.68 56.91 20.92
N ARG A 101 12.41 57.83 21.86
CA ARG A 101 12.53 59.27 21.66
C ARG A 101 14.01 59.60 21.49
N LEU A 102 14.35 60.24 20.38
CA LEU A 102 15.46 61.18 20.31
C LEU A 102 15.06 62.26 19.31
N SER A 103 14.76 63.43 19.86
CA SER A 103 14.55 64.69 19.16
C SER A 103 15.89 65.29 18.75
N GLU A 104 15.83 66.07 17.67
CA GLU A 104 16.72 67.15 17.23
C GLU A 104 17.79 66.89 16.15
N MET A 105 17.62 67.72 15.10
CA MET A 105 18.61 68.28 14.17
C MET A 105 19.31 67.36 13.16
N MET A 106 18.88 67.42 11.90
CA MET A 106 19.73 67.80 10.75
C MET A 106 18.90 67.92 9.44
N LYS A 107 19.22 68.94 8.64
CA LYS A 107 18.54 69.37 7.40
C LYS A 107 18.69 68.35 6.25
N PRO A 108 17.78 68.33 5.25
CA PRO A 108 17.91 67.43 4.10
C PRO A 108 18.79 68.07 3.01
N GLU A 109 19.90 67.41 2.66
CA GLU A 109 20.55 67.61 1.36
C GLU A 109 20.01 66.55 0.38
N SER A 110 19.39 67.03 -0.69
CA SER A 110 18.85 66.22 -1.77
C SER A 110 19.97 65.68 -2.66
N VAL A 111 20.27 64.39 -2.55
CA VAL A 111 21.12 63.68 -3.53
C VAL A 111 20.20 62.92 -4.50
N LEU A 112 20.22 63.34 -5.76
CA LEU A 112 19.50 62.71 -6.86
C LEU A 112 20.14 61.34 -7.17
N MET A 113 19.50 60.25 -6.75
CA MET A 113 19.90 58.89 -7.14
C MET A 113 19.46 58.64 -8.59
N HIS A 114 20.42 58.62 -9.52
CA HIS A 114 20.18 58.07 -10.85
C HIS A 114 19.89 56.57 -10.75
N PRO A 115 18.88 56.02 -11.46
CA PRO A 115 18.65 54.58 -11.48
C PRO A 115 19.84 53.91 -12.18
N LEU A 116 20.52 52.99 -11.50
CA LEU A 116 21.40 52.03 -12.14
C LEU A 116 20.59 51.30 -13.23
N GLY A 117 21.12 51.30 -14.45
CA GLY A 117 20.49 50.68 -15.60
C GLY A 117 20.01 49.26 -15.28
N THR A 118 18.74 49.02 -15.54
CA THR A 118 18.14 47.68 -15.57
C THR A 118 18.93 46.84 -16.57
N ALA A 119 19.83 45.99 -16.09
CA ALA A 119 20.34 44.88 -16.88
C ALA A 119 19.10 44.15 -17.43
N ALA A 120 18.98 44.09 -18.76
CA ALA A 120 17.88 43.41 -19.42
C ALA A 120 17.70 42.02 -18.80
N ALA A 121 16.49 41.70 -18.36
CA ALA A 121 16.19 40.37 -17.85
C ALA A 121 16.65 39.34 -18.91
N PRO A 122 17.37 38.27 -18.53
CA PRO A 122 17.82 37.28 -19.50
C PRO A 122 16.64 36.77 -20.31
N GLU A 123 16.76 36.84 -21.64
CA GLU A 123 15.75 36.33 -22.57
C GLU A 123 15.33 34.92 -22.13
N PRO A 124 14.02 34.66 -21.99
CA PRO A 124 13.56 33.35 -21.52
C PRO A 124 14.01 32.24 -22.46
N GLU A 125 14.67 31.23 -21.91
CA GLU A 125 15.28 30.13 -22.66
C GLU A 125 14.26 29.44 -23.60
N LEU A 126 14.66 29.22 -24.86
CA LEU A 126 13.84 28.60 -25.89
C LEU A 126 14.03 27.08 -25.95
N LEU A 127 12.96 26.35 -25.64
CA LEU A 127 12.92 24.89 -25.61
C LEU A 127 12.12 24.33 -26.79
N CYS A 128 12.57 23.21 -27.34
CA CYS A 128 11.90 22.55 -28.45
C CYS A 128 11.11 21.32 -28.00
N ILE A 129 9.91 21.15 -28.52
CA ILE A 129 9.11 19.92 -28.34
C ILE A 129 8.82 19.32 -29.71
N PHE A 130 9.27 18.09 -29.93
CA PHE A 130 8.87 17.30 -31.09
C PHE A 130 7.57 16.55 -30.77
N GLY A 131 6.54 16.80 -31.58
CA GLY A 131 5.23 16.20 -31.42
C GLY A 131 4.21 17.12 -30.74
N THR A 132 3.10 17.36 -31.44
CA THR A 132 1.96 18.18 -30.99
C THR A 132 0.81 17.32 -30.45
N GLY A 133 1.13 16.19 -29.82
CA GLY A 133 0.15 15.30 -29.15
C GLY A 133 -0.19 15.79 -27.75
N ASP A 134 -0.97 15.00 -27.01
CA ASP A 134 -1.46 15.40 -25.68
C ASP A 134 -0.34 15.70 -24.69
N LEU A 135 0.65 14.81 -24.58
CA LEU A 135 1.81 15.03 -23.71
C LEU A 135 2.63 16.26 -24.11
N GLY A 136 2.86 16.45 -25.42
CA GLY A 136 3.58 17.60 -25.94
C GLY A 136 2.89 18.92 -25.62
N ARG A 137 1.56 18.99 -25.84
CA ARG A 137 0.75 20.17 -25.50
C ARG A 137 0.79 20.48 -24.02
N SER A 138 0.60 19.48 -23.16
CA SER A 138 0.63 19.66 -21.71
C SER A 138 2.00 20.11 -21.21
N LEU A 139 3.07 19.51 -21.74
CA LEU A 139 4.44 19.89 -21.39
C LEU A 139 4.73 21.33 -21.82
N GLY A 140 4.41 21.70 -23.05
CA GLY A 140 4.68 23.06 -23.52
C GLY A 140 3.82 24.12 -22.82
N GLN A 141 2.57 23.81 -22.47
CA GLN A 141 1.77 24.69 -21.61
C GLN A 141 2.46 24.93 -20.27
N ARG A 142 2.96 23.85 -19.65
CA ARG A 142 3.64 23.93 -18.36
C ARG A 142 4.97 24.70 -18.46
N LEU A 143 5.74 24.48 -19.51
CA LEU A 143 6.99 25.21 -19.76
C LEU A 143 6.75 26.71 -19.95
N LEU A 144 5.72 27.11 -20.71
CA LEU A 144 5.33 28.51 -20.87
C LEU A 144 4.94 29.16 -19.54
N GLN A 145 4.13 28.46 -18.73
CA GLN A 145 3.73 28.93 -17.39
C GLN A 145 4.93 29.09 -16.44
N SER A 146 6.01 28.34 -16.65
CA SER A 146 7.26 28.44 -15.89
C SER A 146 8.26 29.44 -16.49
N GLY A 147 7.85 30.24 -17.47
CA GLY A 147 8.66 31.32 -18.06
C GLY A 147 9.70 30.84 -19.07
N TYR A 148 9.47 29.70 -19.74
CA TYR A 148 10.24 29.29 -20.92
C TYR A 148 9.54 29.73 -22.21
N ARG A 149 10.30 29.91 -23.28
CA ARG A 149 9.74 29.99 -24.64
C ARG A 149 9.67 28.58 -25.22
N VAL A 150 8.62 28.27 -25.98
CA VAL A 150 8.41 26.94 -26.55
C VAL A 150 8.23 27.02 -28.06
N VAL A 151 8.99 26.20 -28.79
CA VAL A 151 8.80 25.92 -30.21
C VAL A 151 8.43 24.45 -30.41
N TYR A 152 7.36 24.20 -31.15
CA TYR A 152 6.93 22.86 -31.52
C TYR A 152 7.44 22.47 -32.91
N GLY A 153 8.09 21.32 -32.99
CA GLY A 153 8.31 20.60 -34.24
C GLY A 153 7.12 19.70 -34.56
N SER A 154 6.51 19.89 -35.73
CA SER A 154 5.39 19.09 -36.20
C SER A 154 5.54 18.67 -37.66
N ARG A 155 4.93 17.53 -38.01
CA ARG A 155 4.80 17.08 -39.41
C ARG A 155 3.93 18.01 -40.24
N ARG A 156 2.95 18.66 -39.60
CA ARG A 156 1.97 19.54 -40.25
C ARG A 156 1.77 20.80 -39.41
N PRO A 157 2.69 21.78 -39.47
CA PRO A 157 2.63 22.97 -38.62
C PRO A 157 1.39 23.83 -38.85
N HIS A 158 0.85 23.85 -40.07
CA HIS A 158 -0.36 24.62 -40.41
C HIS A 158 -1.68 23.92 -40.02
N SER A 159 -1.63 22.64 -39.62
CA SER A 159 -2.82 21.85 -39.30
C SER A 159 -2.66 21.03 -38.02
N CYS A 160 -1.79 21.47 -37.11
CA CYS A 160 -1.73 20.90 -35.77
C CYS A 160 -2.92 21.43 -34.96
N GLY A 161 -3.56 20.57 -34.16
CA GLY A 161 -4.65 20.99 -33.27
C GLY A 161 -4.23 22.08 -32.28
N PRO A 162 -5.12 22.52 -31.37
CA PRO A 162 -4.88 23.69 -30.52
C PRO A 162 -3.57 23.54 -29.74
N LEU A 163 -2.75 24.60 -29.77
CA LEU A 163 -1.51 24.73 -29.03
C LEU A 163 -1.62 25.87 -28.01
N PRO A 164 -0.83 25.84 -26.92
CA PRO A 164 -0.81 26.92 -25.94
C PRO A 164 -0.48 28.27 -26.58
N GLN A 165 -1.15 29.33 -26.12
CA GLN A 165 -0.89 30.69 -26.59
C GLN A 165 0.56 31.11 -26.29
N GLY A 166 1.22 31.73 -27.27
CA GLY A 166 2.64 32.13 -27.17
C GLY A 166 3.64 31.07 -27.63
N ALA A 167 3.21 29.86 -27.99
CA ALA A 167 4.08 28.87 -28.62
C ALA A 167 4.19 29.09 -30.13
N GLN A 168 5.38 28.83 -30.69
CA GLN A 168 5.58 28.75 -32.14
C GLN A 168 5.45 27.31 -32.61
N VAL A 169 5.02 27.09 -33.85
CA VAL A 169 4.98 25.76 -34.47
C VAL A 169 5.55 25.82 -35.88
N MET A 170 6.41 24.86 -36.20
CA MET A 170 7.09 24.79 -37.49
C MET A 170 7.46 23.33 -37.83
N SER A 171 8.16 23.14 -38.94
CA SER A 171 8.72 21.82 -39.27
C SER A 171 9.74 21.39 -38.21
N HIS A 172 9.95 20.08 -38.06
CA HIS A 172 10.95 19.57 -37.10
C HIS A 172 12.35 20.17 -37.33
N ALA A 173 12.76 20.32 -38.60
CA ALA A 173 14.04 20.91 -38.97
C ALA A 173 14.16 22.37 -38.53
N ALA A 174 13.16 23.18 -38.85
CA ALA A 174 13.16 24.58 -38.45
C ALA A 174 13.14 24.72 -36.92
N ALA A 175 12.36 23.90 -36.22
CA ALA A 175 12.26 23.94 -34.76
C ALA A 175 13.58 23.56 -34.07
N ALA A 176 14.27 22.52 -34.57
CA ALA A 176 15.56 22.10 -34.07
C ALA A 176 16.66 23.14 -34.34
N ALA A 177 16.66 23.76 -35.53
CA ALA A 177 17.62 24.79 -35.89
C ALA A 177 17.46 26.07 -35.03
N GLN A 178 16.23 26.42 -34.67
CA GLN A 178 15.95 27.59 -33.83
C GLN A 178 16.24 27.36 -32.34
N SER A 179 16.12 26.11 -31.86
CA SER A 179 16.30 25.80 -30.44
C SER A 179 17.75 25.58 -30.05
N ALA A 180 18.15 26.15 -28.92
CA ALA A 180 19.55 26.22 -28.55
C ALA A 180 20.12 24.90 -28.00
N ARG A 181 19.38 24.11 -27.19
CA ARG A 181 20.01 23.02 -26.40
C ARG A 181 19.15 21.78 -26.10
N LEU A 182 17.92 21.94 -25.62
CA LEU A 182 17.06 20.82 -25.19
C LEU A 182 15.90 20.57 -26.17
N ILE A 183 15.73 19.32 -26.59
CA ILE A 183 14.63 18.89 -27.48
C ILE A 183 13.88 17.74 -26.82
N PHE A 184 12.60 17.94 -26.51
CA PHE A 184 11.74 16.93 -25.90
C PHE A 184 11.10 16.05 -26.98
N ILE A 185 11.33 14.74 -26.92
CA ILE A 185 10.76 13.78 -27.87
C ILE A 185 9.42 13.27 -27.33
N CYS A 186 8.35 14.01 -27.62
CA CYS A 186 6.97 13.66 -27.26
C CYS A 186 6.29 12.81 -28.35
N ILE A 187 7.01 11.79 -28.82
CA ILE A 187 6.61 10.90 -29.91
C ILE A 187 6.82 9.45 -29.45
N HIS A 188 5.94 8.55 -29.89
CA HIS A 188 6.07 7.11 -29.60
C HIS A 188 7.25 6.48 -30.36
N ARG A 189 7.86 5.44 -29.77
CA ARG A 189 9.07 4.79 -30.28
C ARG A 189 8.90 4.31 -31.73
N GLU A 190 7.72 3.83 -32.10
CA GLU A 190 7.38 3.31 -33.44
C GLU A 190 7.55 4.37 -34.54
N HIS A 191 7.63 5.65 -34.15
CA HIS A 191 7.79 6.77 -35.05
C HIS A 191 9.15 7.45 -34.90
N TYR A 192 10.17 6.80 -34.33
CA TYR A 192 11.51 7.38 -34.23
C TYR A 192 12.27 7.41 -35.55
N ALA A 193 11.87 6.61 -36.55
CA ALA A 193 12.61 6.48 -37.82
C ALA A 193 12.86 7.81 -38.56
N PHE A 194 11.94 8.78 -38.48
CA PHE A 194 12.17 10.08 -39.13
C PHE A 194 13.32 10.87 -38.49
N LEU A 195 13.68 10.58 -37.23
CA LEU A 195 14.76 11.28 -36.53
C LEU A 195 16.12 11.02 -37.17
N GLU A 196 16.33 9.89 -37.84
CA GLU A 196 17.55 9.63 -38.61
C GLU A 196 17.74 10.67 -39.72
N THR A 197 16.65 11.01 -40.43
CA THR A 197 16.68 12.08 -41.46
C THR A 197 16.93 13.47 -40.88
N MET A 198 16.76 13.62 -39.57
CA MET A 198 16.97 14.86 -38.83
C MET A 198 18.36 14.94 -38.18
N ALA A 199 19.21 13.92 -38.28
CA ALA A 199 20.50 13.84 -37.58
C ALA A 199 21.38 15.10 -37.73
N PRO A 200 21.53 15.73 -38.92
CA PRO A 200 22.34 16.94 -39.07
C PRO A 200 21.84 18.15 -38.26
N HIS A 201 20.55 18.17 -37.92
CA HIS A 201 19.95 19.25 -37.12
C HIS A 201 19.97 18.97 -35.62
N LEU A 202 20.33 17.75 -35.21
CA LEU A 202 20.30 17.28 -33.82
C LEU A 202 21.69 17.06 -33.22
N GLU A 203 22.74 17.26 -34.01
CA GLU A 203 24.14 17.17 -33.57
C GLU A 203 24.42 18.10 -32.37
N GLY A 204 25.04 17.54 -31.33
CA GLY A 204 25.39 18.25 -30.10
C GLY A 204 24.18 18.68 -29.25
N LYS A 205 22.95 18.35 -29.64
CA LYS A 205 21.73 18.66 -28.88
C LYS A 205 21.48 17.60 -27.81
N VAL A 206 20.72 17.98 -26.80
CA VAL A 206 20.25 17.07 -25.75
C VAL A 206 18.82 16.65 -26.07
N LEU A 207 18.61 15.37 -26.31
CA LEU A 207 17.31 14.78 -26.60
C LEU A 207 16.73 14.18 -25.33
N VAL A 208 15.57 14.68 -24.91
CA VAL A 208 14.88 14.18 -23.73
C VAL A 208 13.85 13.14 -24.16
N ASP A 209 14.13 11.87 -23.89
CA ASP A 209 13.21 10.76 -24.13
C ASP A 209 12.21 10.64 -22.97
N ILE A 210 10.94 10.89 -23.28
CA ILE A 210 9.80 10.83 -22.34
C ILE A 210 8.88 9.62 -22.64
N SER A 211 9.30 8.72 -23.52
CA SER A 211 8.45 7.63 -24.00
C SER A 211 8.22 6.53 -22.95
N ASN A 212 7.07 5.86 -23.03
CA ASN A 212 6.80 4.61 -22.31
C ASN A 212 6.29 3.57 -23.30
N ASN A 213 6.58 2.29 -23.05
CA ASN A 213 6.02 1.19 -23.82
C ASN A 213 4.63 0.80 -23.30
N LEU A 214 3.82 0.13 -24.10
CA LEU A 214 2.49 -0.34 -23.67
C LEU A 214 2.56 -1.52 -22.71
N LYS A 215 3.64 -2.31 -22.79
CA LYS A 215 3.90 -3.47 -21.93
C LYS A 215 5.40 -3.60 -21.68
N LYS A 216 5.74 -4.27 -20.59
CA LYS A 216 7.12 -4.63 -20.26
C LYS A 216 7.68 -5.58 -21.33
N ASP A 217 8.99 -5.49 -21.58
CA ASP A 217 9.73 -6.38 -22.48
C ASP A 217 9.18 -6.41 -23.92
N MET A 218 8.56 -5.30 -24.36
CA MET A 218 8.08 -5.16 -25.75
C MET A 218 9.25 -5.08 -26.75
N TYR A 219 10.36 -4.46 -26.36
CA TYR A 219 11.56 -4.28 -27.17
C TYR A 219 12.80 -4.75 -26.40
N PRO A 220 13.82 -5.31 -27.08
CA PRO A 220 15.02 -5.88 -26.43
C PRO A 220 15.89 -4.85 -25.71
N GLU A 221 15.90 -3.61 -26.18
CA GLU A 221 16.60 -2.47 -25.58
C GLU A 221 15.62 -1.35 -25.15
N ALA A 222 16.04 -0.49 -24.21
CA ALA A 222 15.25 0.66 -23.77
C ALA A 222 15.04 1.66 -24.92
N ASN A 223 13.96 2.45 -24.88
CA ASN A 223 13.66 3.42 -25.93
C ASN A 223 14.74 4.50 -26.00
N ALA A 224 15.24 4.95 -24.85
CA ALA A 224 16.30 5.95 -24.82
C ALA A 224 17.65 5.40 -25.35
N ALA A 225 17.95 4.12 -25.09
CA ALA A 225 19.14 3.46 -25.66
C ALA A 225 19.01 3.28 -27.18
N TYR A 226 17.81 2.95 -27.67
CA TYR A 226 17.52 2.91 -29.10
C TYR A 226 17.67 4.29 -29.75
N LEU A 227 17.13 5.33 -29.11
CA LEU A 227 17.26 6.71 -29.59
C LEU A 227 18.74 7.16 -29.65
N GLN A 228 19.54 6.79 -28.65
CA GLN A 228 20.97 7.10 -28.63
C GLN A 228 21.73 6.39 -29.77
N ARG A 229 21.32 5.16 -30.12
CA ARG A 229 21.90 4.45 -31.28
C ARG A 229 21.50 5.09 -32.61
N LEU A 230 20.26 5.59 -32.71
CA LEU A 230 19.77 6.27 -33.92
C LEU A 230 20.51 7.60 -34.16
N LEU A 231 20.91 8.29 -33.09
CA LEU A 231 21.51 9.62 -33.13
C LEU A 231 22.76 9.66 -32.25
N PRO A 232 23.89 9.10 -32.71
CA PRO A 232 25.11 8.96 -31.90
C PRO A 232 25.72 10.31 -31.50
N ASP A 233 25.58 11.34 -32.35
CA ASP A 233 26.15 12.67 -32.11
C ASP A 233 25.26 13.57 -31.23
N ALA A 234 24.10 13.07 -30.80
CA ALA A 234 23.21 13.74 -29.86
C ALA A 234 23.34 13.10 -28.47
N SER A 235 23.13 13.89 -27.40
CA SER A 235 23.12 13.37 -26.03
C SER A 235 21.71 13.00 -25.60
N VAL A 236 21.44 11.71 -25.36
CA VAL A 236 20.11 11.28 -24.90
C VAL A 236 20.01 11.27 -23.37
N VAL A 237 18.92 11.83 -22.87
CA VAL A 237 18.56 11.82 -21.46
C VAL A 237 17.15 11.25 -21.31
N LYS A 238 17.00 10.18 -20.52
CA LYS A 238 15.69 9.66 -20.13
C LYS A 238 15.17 10.45 -18.94
N GLY A 239 13.94 10.95 -19.04
CA GLY A 239 13.30 11.63 -17.92
C GLY A 239 11.84 11.97 -18.17
N LEU A 240 11.16 12.42 -17.12
CA LEU A 240 9.76 12.91 -17.15
C LEU A 240 8.70 11.87 -17.56
N ASN A 241 9.08 10.64 -17.89
CA ASN A 241 8.17 9.58 -18.35
C ASN A 241 7.18 9.12 -17.26
N THR A 242 7.40 9.49 -16.00
CA THR A 242 6.46 9.26 -14.87
C THR A 242 5.40 10.36 -14.71
N LEU A 243 5.46 11.41 -15.55
CA LEU A 243 4.45 12.47 -15.57
C LEU A 243 3.36 12.15 -16.59
N SER A 244 2.10 12.31 -16.17
CA SER A 244 0.97 12.21 -17.09
C SER A 244 0.66 13.58 -17.71
N ALA A 245 0.13 13.58 -18.94
CA ALA A 245 -0.32 14.79 -19.62
C ALA A 245 -1.35 15.58 -18.77
N TRP A 246 -2.21 14.87 -18.04
CA TRP A 246 -3.20 15.46 -17.15
C TRP A 246 -2.57 16.17 -15.94
N ALA A 247 -1.51 15.59 -15.34
CA ALA A 247 -0.82 16.22 -14.21
C ALA A 247 -0.06 17.49 -14.63
N LEU A 248 0.49 17.51 -15.85
CA LEU A 248 1.15 18.70 -16.40
C LEU A 248 0.16 19.86 -16.65
N GLN A 249 -1.10 19.57 -17.01
CA GLN A 249 -2.15 20.57 -17.24
C GLN A 249 -2.74 21.14 -15.95
N ASN A 250 -3.07 20.28 -14.99
CA ASN A 250 -3.82 20.68 -13.78
C ASN A 250 -2.92 21.16 -12.63
N GLY A 251 -1.61 21.11 -12.81
CA GLY A 251 -0.63 21.50 -11.81
C GLY A 251 0.13 20.29 -11.25
N LEU A 252 1.44 20.46 -11.14
CA LEU A 252 2.32 19.48 -10.53
C LEU A 252 2.24 19.61 -9.01
N LEU A 253 2.08 18.48 -8.31
CA LEU A 253 2.29 18.45 -6.86
C LEU A 253 3.73 18.90 -6.58
N ALA A 254 3.90 19.93 -5.75
CA ALA A 254 5.21 20.46 -5.40
C ALA A 254 6.08 19.34 -4.82
N GLY A 255 7.31 19.22 -5.32
CA GLY A 255 8.24 18.18 -4.88
C GLY A 255 7.92 16.77 -5.40
N LYS A 256 7.04 16.64 -6.42
CA LYS A 256 6.84 15.36 -7.10
C LYS A 256 8.16 14.87 -7.67
N GLN A 257 8.53 13.64 -7.31
CA GLN A 257 9.77 13.04 -7.76
C GLN A 257 9.68 12.59 -9.22
N VAL A 258 10.72 12.90 -9.99
CA VAL A 258 10.96 12.40 -11.35
C VAL A 258 12.34 11.78 -11.41
N PHE A 259 12.45 10.68 -12.16
CA PHE A 259 13.71 10.00 -12.37
C PHE A 259 14.39 10.54 -13.62
N LEU A 260 15.71 10.56 -13.59
CA LEU A 260 16.56 11.04 -14.67
C LEU A 260 17.72 10.06 -14.87
N CYS A 261 18.09 9.73 -16.10
CA CYS A 261 19.36 9.05 -16.39
C CYS A 261 19.87 9.40 -17.79
N GLY A 262 21.18 9.24 -18.02
CA GLY A 262 21.84 9.60 -19.27
C GLY A 262 23.36 9.67 -19.09
N ASP A 263 24.08 9.60 -20.21
CA ASP A 263 25.55 9.50 -20.18
C ASP A 263 26.25 10.87 -20.22
N SER A 264 25.61 11.91 -20.77
CA SER A 264 26.11 13.29 -20.68
C SER A 264 25.72 13.93 -19.34
N ALA A 265 26.74 14.35 -18.57
CA ALA A 265 26.55 15.06 -17.31
C ALA A 265 25.88 16.44 -17.54
N GLU A 266 26.30 17.15 -18.58
CA GLU A 266 25.78 18.46 -18.96
C GLU A 266 24.32 18.37 -19.42
N GLY A 267 23.99 17.33 -20.19
CA GLY A 267 22.63 17.04 -20.63
C GLY A 267 21.72 16.76 -19.44
N LYS A 268 22.15 15.89 -18.53
CA LYS A 268 21.41 15.60 -17.29
C LYS A 268 21.22 16.85 -16.44
N GLN A 269 22.26 17.65 -16.24
CA GLN A 269 22.17 18.86 -15.43
C GLN A 269 21.18 19.88 -16.02
N ALA A 270 21.14 20.04 -17.34
CA ALA A 270 20.17 20.93 -18.00
C ALA A 270 18.73 20.44 -17.82
N VAL A 271 18.46 19.15 -18.01
CA VAL A 271 17.13 18.58 -17.80
C VAL A 271 16.74 18.63 -16.31
N ALA A 272 17.69 18.44 -15.41
CA ALA A 272 17.46 18.54 -13.97
C ALA A 272 17.11 19.98 -13.55
N ALA A 273 17.87 20.98 -14.00
CA ALA A 273 17.60 22.39 -13.71
C ALA A 273 16.22 22.82 -14.21
N MET A 274 15.86 22.42 -15.43
CA MET A 274 14.54 22.67 -15.99
C MET A 274 13.43 22.01 -15.17
N SER A 275 13.60 20.73 -14.81
CA SER A 275 12.63 19.99 -13.99
C SER A 275 12.44 20.63 -12.61
N THR A 276 13.52 21.10 -11.98
CA THR A 276 13.45 21.84 -10.71
C THR A 276 12.69 23.15 -10.87
N LYS A 277 12.90 23.90 -11.96
CA LYS A 277 12.12 25.13 -12.25
C LYS A 277 10.62 24.85 -12.47
N LEU A 278 10.27 23.65 -12.95
CA LEU A 278 8.88 23.20 -13.03
C LEU A 278 8.24 22.84 -11.67
N GLY A 279 9.03 22.83 -10.58
CA GLY A 279 8.61 22.45 -9.23
C GLY A 279 8.75 20.96 -8.91
N LEU A 280 9.53 20.22 -9.70
CA LEU A 280 9.77 18.78 -9.53
C LEU A 280 11.04 18.53 -8.70
N THR A 281 11.10 17.37 -8.05
CA THR A 281 12.32 16.88 -7.41
C THR A 281 12.98 15.82 -8.29
N VAL A 282 14.20 16.08 -8.74
CA VAL A 282 14.91 15.21 -9.67
C VAL A 282 15.76 14.20 -8.91
N LEU A 283 15.63 12.93 -9.27
CA LEU A 283 16.48 11.85 -8.79
C LEU A 283 17.28 11.28 -9.96
N ASP A 284 18.59 11.54 -9.97
CA ASP A 284 19.52 10.97 -10.96
C ASP A 284 19.80 9.49 -10.65
N LYS A 285 19.53 8.64 -11.62
CA LYS A 285 19.69 7.18 -11.60
C LYS A 285 20.97 6.72 -12.31
N GLY A 286 21.82 7.64 -12.74
CA GLY A 286 23.13 7.35 -13.32
C GLY A 286 23.13 7.42 -14.84
N SER A 287 23.80 6.45 -15.46
CA SER A 287 23.99 6.30 -16.91
C SER A 287 22.71 5.86 -17.63
N LEU A 288 22.73 5.93 -18.97
CA LEU A 288 21.61 5.54 -19.83
C LEU A 288 21.22 4.06 -19.68
N SER A 289 22.09 3.22 -19.12
CA SER A 289 21.80 1.82 -18.76
C SER A 289 20.63 1.68 -17.78
N ALA A 290 20.34 2.70 -16.96
CA ALA A 290 19.19 2.70 -16.05
C ALA A 290 17.85 2.96 -16.76
N ALA A 291 17.85 3.39 -18.03
CA ALA A 291 16.63 3.82 -18.74
C ALA A 291 15.53 2.74 -18.78
N ARG A 292 15.91 1.45 -18.82
CA ARG A 292 14.96 0.34 -18.75
C ARG A 292 14.15 0.35 -17.45
N GLU A 293 14.82 0.57 -16.31
CA GLU A 293 14.15 0.64 -15.00
C GLU A 293 13.15 1.80 -14.97
N LEU A 294 13.53 2.95 -15.52
CA LEU A 294 12.67 4.13 -15.60
C LEU A 294 11.43 3.88 -16.48
N GLU A 295 11.60 3.22 -17.63
CA GLU A 295 10.51 2.87 -18.56
C GLU A 295 9.55 1.83 -17.97
N ASP A 296 10.09 0.87 -17.23
CA ASP A 296 9.30 -0.17 -16.57
C ASP A 296 8.52 0.37 -15.37
N PHE A 297 9.04 1.40 -14.69
CA PHE A 297 8.47 1.93 -13.45
C PHE A 297 6.95 2.24 -13.53
N PRO A 298 6.45 3.03 -14.50
CA PRO A 298 5.01 3.32 -14.61
C PRO A 298 4.16 2.12 -15.01
N LEU A 299 4.75 1.04 -15.53
CA LEU A 299 4.03 -0.17 -15.96
C LEU A 299 3.82 -1.18 -14.81
N GLN A 300 4.53 -1.00 -13.71
CA GLN A 300 4.46 -1.92 -12.58
C GLN A 300 3.38 -1.51 -11.59
N LEU A 301 2.41 -2.40 -11.37
CA LEU A 301 1.45 -2.28 -10.27
C LEU A 301 1.90 -3.14 -9.07
N PHE A 302 2.30 -2.46 -7.99
CA PHE A 302 2.70 -3.00 -6.69
C PHE A 302 3.54 -4.30 -6.76
N PRO A 303 4.71 -4.30 -7.44
CA PRO A 303 5.50 -5.50 -7.70
C PRO A 303 5.87 -6.26 -6.41
N GLU A 304 6.40 -5.55 -5.42
CA GLU A 304 6.84 -6.10 -4.14
C GLU A 304 5.69 -6.61 -3.24
N TRP A 305 4.46 -6.21 -3.51
CA TRP A 305 3.29 -6.62 -2.72
C TRP A 305 2.66 -7.91 -3.22
N ARG A 306 2.98 -8.35 -4.45
CA ARG A 306 2.31 -9.50 -5.08
C ARG A 306 2.47 -10.79 -4.28
N LEU A 307 3.70 -11.11 -3.86
CA LEU A 307 3.97 -12.32 -3.08
C LEU A 307 3.32 -12.25 -1.68
N PRO A 308 3.55 -11.20 -0.88
CA PRO A 308 2.88 -11.04 0.42
C PRO A 308 1.36 -11.09 0.35
N LEU A 309 0.74 -10.45 -0.64
CA LEU A 309 -0.71 -10.48 -0.83
C LEU A 309 -1.22 -11.87 -1.17
N ARG A 310 -0.54 -12.61 -2.08
CA ARG A 310 -0.92 -14.00 -2.40
C ARG A 310 -0.85 -14.91 -1.18
N VAL A 311 0.22 -14.79 -0.38
CA VAL A 311 0.38 -15.55 0.86
C VAL A 311 -0.73 -15.20 1.85
N ALA A 312 -1.00 -13.92 2.07
CA ALA A 312 -2.05 -13.47 2.98
C ALA A 312 -3.45 -13.92 2.55
N VAL A 313 -3.79 -13.81 1.26
CA VAL A 313 -5.07 -14.29 0.70
C VAL A 313 -5.19 -15.80 0.85
N GLY A 314 -4.14 -16.56 0.52
CA GLY A 314 -4.11 -18.01 0.68
C GLY A 314 -4.30 -18.45 2.13
N LEU A 315 -3.58 -17.85 3.07
CA LEU A 315 -3.71 -18.12 4.51
C LEU A 315 -5.10 -17.75 5.02
N THR A 316 -5.63 -16.59 4.61
CA THR A 316 -6.97 -16.14 5.00
C THR A 316 -8.03 -17.12 4.52
N ALA A 317 -7.99 -17.53 3.25
CA ALA A 317 -8.92 -18.50 2.69
C ALA A 317 -8.84 -19.84 3.42
N PHE A 318 -7.62 -20.37 3.62
CA PHE A 318 -7.40 -21.63 4.32
C PHE A 318 -8.00 -21.61 5.73
N PHE A 319 -7.65 -20.62 6.56
CA PHE A 319 -8.16 -20.53 7.92
C PHE A 319 -9.64 -20.19 7.99
N PHE A 320 -10.16 -19.43 7.03
CA PHE A 320 -11.59 -19.16 6.92
C PHE A 320 -12.38 -20.45 6.73
N PHE A 321 -12.04 -21.26 5.72
CA PHE A 321 -12.75 -22.52 5.45
C PHE A 321 -12.53 -23.55 6.58
N TYR A 322 -11.30 -23.66 7.09
CA TYR A 322 -10.99 -24.54 8.21
C TYR A 322 -11.87 -24.23 9.44
N LEU A 323 -11.96 -22.96 9.80
CA LEU A 323 -12.76 -22.53 10.95
C LEU A 323 -14.27 -22.53 10.65
N LEU A 324 -14.69 -22.30 9.41
CA LEU A 324 -16.09 -22.43 9.00
C LEU A 324 -16.58 -23.87 9.22
N ILE A 325 -15.81 -24.85 8.72
CA ILE A 325 -16.09 -26.27 8.88
C ILE A 325 -16.16 -26.62 10.38
N ARG A 326 -15.15 -26.22 11.15
CA ARG A 326 -15.05 -26.62 12.55
C ARG A 326 -16.02 -25.88 13.50
N ASP A 327 -16.25 -24.60 13.29
CA ASP A 327 -16.97 -23.76 14.25
C ASP A 327 -18.44 -23.52 13.90
N VAL A 328 -18.84 -23.70 12.65
CA VAL A 328 -20.22 -23.51 12.16
C VAL A 328 -20.79 -24.84 11.64
N ILE A 329 -20.14 -25.48 10.66
CA ILE A 329 -20.69 -26.70 10.01
C ILE A 329 -20.78 -27.85 11.03
N TYR A 330 -19.76 -28.06 11.86
CA TYR A 330 -19.82 -29.05 12.94
C TYR A 330 -21.04 -28.88 13.86
N ALA A 331 -21.37 -27.63 14.24
CA ALA A 331 -22.50 -27.38 15.14
C ALA A 331 -23.85 -27.62 14.45
N TYR A 332 -23.90 -27.37 13.14
CA TYR A 332 -25.08 -27.67 12.34
C TYR A 332 -25.27 -29.19 12.19
N VAL A 333 -24.22 -29.93 11.81
CA VAL A 333 -24.28 -31.38 11.54
C VAL A 333 -24.46 -32.20 12.81
N GLU A 334 -23.64 -31.97 13.84
CA GLU A 334 -23.63 -32.82 15.05
C GLU A 334 -24.63 -32.37 16.11
N GLN A 335 -25.00 -31.08 16.13
CA GLN A 335 -25.85 -30.51 17.20
C GLN A 335 -27.19 -29.99 16.69
N GLY A 336 -27.43 -29.99 15.38
CA GLY A 336 -28.66 -29.45 14.77
C GLY A 336 -28.87 -27.94 15.00
N LYS A 337 -27.81 -27.19 15.34
CA LYS A 337 -27.91 -25.77 15.71
C LYS A 337 -27.48 -24.87 14.56
N ASP A 338 -28.37 -23.98 14.13
CA ASP A 338 -28.00 -22.89 13.23
C ASP A 338 -27.30 -21.76 13.99
N ILE A 339 -26.00 -21.63 13.75
CA ILE A 339 -25.15 -20.54 14.28
C ILE A 339 -24.42 -19.80 13.15
N SER A 340 -25.01 -19.77 11.96
CA SER A 340 -24.48 -19.11 10.75
C SER A 340 -24.14 -17.63 10.96
N TYR A 341 -24.85 -16.92 11.85
CA TYR A 341 -24.56 -15.52 12.21
C TYR A 341 -23.12 -15.29 12.72
N ARG A 342 -22.41 -16.35 13.14
CA ARG A 342 -21.01 -16.27 13.57
C ARG A 342 -20.04 -15.99 12.42
N ILE A 343 -20.42 -16.29 11.17
CA ILE A 343 -19.58 -16.13 9.98
C ILE A 343 -19.11 -14.68 9.81
N THR A 344 -20.01 -13.70 9.97
CA THR A 344 -19.70 -12.29 9.68
C THR A 344 -18.65 -11.69 10.60
N MET A 345 -18.72 -11.96 11.91
CA MET A 345 -17.89 -11.28 12.91
C MET A 345 -17.02 -12.24 13.73
N ALA A 346 -17.59 -13.33 14.25
CA ALA A 346 -16.84 -14.21 15.15
C ALA A 346 -15.80 -15.05 14.40
N LEU A 347 -16.08 -15.43 13.15
CA LEU A 347 -15.14 -16.15 12.30
C LEU A 347 -13.99 -15.24 11.88
N GLY A 348 -14.29 -14.02 11.40
CA GLY A 348 -13.30 -13.00 11.07
C GLY A 348 -12.35 -12.71 12.23
N ASN A 349 -12.87 -12.52 13.45
CA ASN A 349 -12.06 -12.26 14.64
C ASN A 349 -11.20 -13.47 15.10
N LYS A 350 -11.40 -14.65 14.51
CA LYS A 350 -10.47 -15.78 14.69
C LYS A 350 -9.45 -15.86 13.56
N VAL A 351 -9.84 -15.57 12.32
CA VAL A 351 -8.95 -15.64 11.16
C VAL A 351 -7.90 -14.53 11.21
N PHE A 352 -8.29 -13.29 11.48
CA PHE A 352 -7.40 -12.14 11.43
C PHE A 352 -6.18 -12.22 12.37
N PRO A 353 -6.32 -12.52 13.67
CA PRO A 353 -5.14 -12.67 14.53
C PRO A 353 -4.25 -13.83 14.11
N ILE A 354 -4.83 -14.92 13.55
CA ILE A 354 -4.07 -16.06 13.06
C ILE A 354 -3.19 -15.65 11.87
N VAL A 355 -3.80 -15.03 10.85
CA VAL A 355 -3.07 -14.58 9.66
C VAL A 355 -2.04 -13.52 10.03
N SER A 356 -2.38 -12.59 10.94
CA SER A 356 -1.45 -11.58 11.43
C SER A 356 -0.20 -12.18 12.07
N LEU A 357 -0.36 -13.14 12.99
CA LEU A 357 0.78 -13.74 13.70
C LEU A 357 1.65 -14.60 12.78
N ILE A 358 1.04 -15.36 11.86
CA ILE A 358 1.79 -16.13 10.87
C ILE A 358 2.57 -15.20 9.94
N MET A 359 1.94 -14.16 9.40
CA MET A 359 2.60 -13.20 8.51
C MET A 359 3.74 -12.44 9.22
N LEU A 360 3.57 -12.08 10.51
CA LEU A 360 4.65 -11.53 11.33
C LEU A 360 5.82 -12.50 11.45
N SER A 361 5.52 -13.78 11.68
CA SER A 361 6.54 -14.83 11.78
C SER A 361 7.30 -15.01 10.46
N LEU A 362 6.60 -14.98 9.32
CA LEU A 362 7.18 -15.05 7.98
C LEU A 362 8.04 -13.83 7.63
N CYS A 363 7.91 -12.71 8.35
CA CYS A 363 8.82 -11.57 8.22
C CYS A 363 10.21 -11.87 8.82
N TYR A 364 10.26 -12.57 9.96
CA TYR A 364 11.52 -12.84 10.68
C TYR A 364 12.17 -14.16 10.31
N LEU A 365 11.39 -15.16 9.88
CA LEU A 365 11.88 -16.48 9.49
C LEU A 365 13.01 -16.46 8.44
N PRO A 366 12.96 -15.70 7.33
CA PRO A 366 14.04 -15.74 6.33
C PRO A 366 15.36 -15.19 6.88
N GLY A 367 15.32 -14.27 7.85
CA GLY A 367 16.52 -13.79 8.52
C GLY A 367 17.20 -14.85 9.39
N VAL A 368 16.40 -15.73 10.01
CA VAL A 368 16.90 -16.86 10.79
C VAL A 368 17.45 -17.95 9.86
N ILE A 369 16.74 -18.28 8.78
CA ILE A 369 17.23 -19.21 7.74
C ILE A 369 18.55 -18.73 7.13
N ALA A 370 18.65 -17.43 6.81
CA ALA A 370 19.87 -16.83 6.28
C ALA A 370 21.06 -16.96 7.27
N ALA A 371 20.81 -16.83 8.58
CA ALA A 371 21.84 -17.02 9.60
C ALA A 371 22.36 -18.47 9.62
N PHE A 372 21.46 -19.47 9.59
CA PHE A 372 21.87 -20.88 9.49
C PHE A 372 22.60 -21.18 8.20
N LEU A 373 22.18 -20.59 7.07
CA LEU A 373 22.87 -20.79 5.80
C LEU A 373 24.27 -20.16 5.78
N GLN A 374 24.44 -18.99 6.41
CA GLN A 374 25.76 -18.37 6.61
C GLN A 374 26.67 -19.24 7.48
N LEU A 375 26.14 -19.79 8.58
CA LEU A 375 26.89 -20.72 9.45
C LEU A 375 27.29 -22.00 8.71
N TYR A 376 26.38 -22.58 7.93
CA TYR A 376 26.65 -23.78 7.13
C TYR A 376 27.72 -23.53 6.06
N ARG A 377 27.64 -22.40 5.36
CA ARG A 377 28.61 -22.03 4.30
C ARG A 377 29.94 -21.55 4.86
N GLY A 378 29.97 -21.06 6.09
CA GLY A 378 31.15 -20.47 6.71
C GLY A 378 31.62 -19.17 6.05
N THR A 379 30.80 -18.50 5.24
CA THR A 379 31.12 -17.23 4.57
C THR A 379 29.84 -16.43 4.30
N LYS A 380 29.96 -15.09 4.26
CA LYS A 380 28.89 -14.16 3.87
C LYS A 380 28.88 -13.83 2.37
N TYR A 381 29.96 -14.12 1.64
CA TYR A 381 30.15 -13.65 0.27
C TYR A 381 29.43 -14.49 -0.78
N ARG A 382 28.96 -15.69 -0.41
CA ARG A 382 28.11 -16.53 -1.28
C ARG A 382 26.68 -16.00 -1.34
N ARG A 383 26.23 -15.65 -2.54
CA ARG A 383 24.85 -15.18 -2.81
C ARG A 383 23.79 -16.16 -2.27
N PHE A 384 22.71 -15.62 -1.70
CA PHE A 384 21.58 -16.43 -1.26
C PHE A 384 20.86 -17.07 -2.46
N PRO A 385 20.20 -18.23 -2.28
CA PRO A 385 19.31 -18.77 -3.29
C PRO A 385 18.24 -17.74 -3.68
N ASP A 386 17.87 -17.67 -4.96
CA ASP A 386 16.96 -16.63 -5.48
C ASP A 386 15.61 -16.58 -4.74
N TRP A 387 15.09 -17.72 -4.28
CA TRP A 387 13.83 -17.76 -3.53
C TRP A 387 13.95 -17.07 -2.17
N LEU A 388 15.09 -17.18 -1.49
CA LEU A 388 15.32 -16.57 -0.19
C LEU A 388 15.60 -15.07 -0.35
N ASP A 389 16.35 -14.71 -1.39
CA ASP A 389 16.63 -13.31 -1.73
C ASP A 389 15.34 -12.54 -2.03
N ARG A 390 14.48 -13.08 -2.89
CA ARG A 390 13.13 -12.51 -3.17
C ARG A 390 12.29 -12.39 -1.89
N TRP A 391 12.33 -13.39 -1.01
CA TRP A 391 11.59 -13.32 0.25
C TRP A 391 12.14 -12.25 1.20
N MET A 392 13.46 -12.09 1.27
CA MET A 392 14.11 -11.07 2.10
C MET A 392 13.76 -9.63 1.68
N LEU A 393 13.52 -9.40 0.38
CA LEU A 393 13.08 -8.10 -0.17
C LEU A 393 11.64 -7.76 0.24
N CYS A 394 10.75 -8.75 0.31
CA CYS A 394 9.34 -8.52 0.63
C CYS A 394 9.03 -8.45 2.13
N ARG A 395 10.03 -8.46 3.03
CA ARG A 395 9.82 -8.48 4.49
C ARG A 395 9.01 -7.28 4.99
N LYS A 396 9.28 -6.08 4.44
CA LYS A 396 8.54 -4.85 4.78
C LYS A 396 7.04 -5.03 4.50
N GLN A 397 6.70 -5.54 3.32
CA GLN A 397 5.34 -5.71 2.85
C GLN A 397 4.62 -6.81 3.66
N MET A 398 5.32 -7.91 4.00
CA MET A 398 4.80 -8.94 4.91
C MET A 398 4.41 -8.34 6.26
N GLY A 399 5.32 -7.58 6.88
CA GLY A 399 5.07 -6.91 8.17
C GLY A 399 3.92 -5.92 8.13
N LEU A 400 3.78 -5.13 7.06
CA LEU A 400 2.68 -4.17 6.90
C LEU A 400 1.31 -4.85 6.72
N ILE A 401 1.23 -5.93 5.94
CA ILE A 401 -0.01 -6.71 5.81
C ILE A 401 -0.38 -7.32 7.17
N ALA A 402 0.62 -7.86 7.85
CA ALA A 402 0.45 -8.49 9.15
C ALA A 402 -0.08 -7.48 10.20
N LEU A 403 0.41 -6.24 10.18
CA LEU A 403 -0.12 -5.11 10.98
C LEU A 403 -1.57 -4.79 10.60
N GLY A 404 -1.91 -4.78 9.31
CA GLY A 404 -3.29 -4.56 8.86
C GLY A 404 -4.28 -5.59 9.43
N PHE A 405 -3.91 -6.87 9.46
CA PHE A 405 -4.70 -7.91 10.10
C PHE A 405 -4.76 -7.77 11.63
N ALA A 406 -3.67 -7.32 12.28
CA ALA A 406 -3.69 -7.02 13.72
C ALA A 406 -4.65 -5.88 14.05
N PHE A 407 -4.70 -4.85 13.20
CA PHE A 407 -5.61 -3.71 13.34
C PHE A 407 -7.08 -4.15 13.21
N LEU A 408 -7.38 -4.99 12.22
CA LEU A 408 -8.72 -5.59 12.07
C LEU A 408 -9.09 -6.44 13.29
N HIS A 409 -8.17 -7.26 13.79
CA HIS A 409 -8.39 -8.05 15.01
C HIS A 409 -8.71 -7.16 16.23
N ALA A 410 -7.95 -6.07 16.42
CA ALA A 410 -8.19 -5.12 17.50
C ALA A 410 -9.58 -4.51 17.41
N ILE A 411 -9.97 -3.98 16.24
CA ILE A 411 -11.31 -3.41 16.02
C ILE A 411 -12.41 -4.44 16.29
N TYR A 412 -12.29 -5.64 15.71
CA TYR A 412 -13.30 -6.69 15.90
C TYR A 412 -13.44 -7.09 17.36
N THR A 413 -12.35 -7.01 18.13
CA THR A 413 -12.32 -7.32 19.57
C THR A 413 -12.97 -6.20 20.39
N PHE A 414 -12.71 -4.93 20.10
CA PHE A 414 -13.37 -3.80 20.78
C PHE A 414 -14.88 -3.76 20.56
N VAL A 415 -15.35 -4.19 19.39
CA VAL A 415 -16.78 -4.22 19.04
C VAL A 415 -17.51 -5.42 19.66
N ILE A 416 -16.83 -6.37 20.33
CA ILE A 416 -17.47 -7.59 20.88
C ILE A 416 -18.64 -7.25 21.81
N SER A 417 -18.48 -6.28 22.71
CA SER A 417 -19.47 -5.95 23.75
C SER A 417 -20.79 -5.38 23.19
N THR A 418 -20.76 -4.73 22.03
CA THR A 418 -21.94 -4.11 21.43
C THR A 418 -22.80 -5.11 20.65
N ARG A 419 -22.25 -6.27 20.29
CA ARG A 419 -22.92 -7.27 19.45
C ARG A 419 -24.12 -7.89 20.13
N TYR A 420 -25.23 -7.96 19.39
CA TYR A 420 -26.49 -8.56 19.85
C TYR A 420 -26.30 -9.95 20.46
N ALA A 421 -25.60 -10.86 19.76
CA ALA A 421 -25.41 -12.23 20.24
C ALA A 421 -24.63 -12.32 21.58
N VAL A 422 -23.72 -11.37 21.85
CA VAL A 422 -22.96 -11.33 23.11
C VAL A 422 -23.84 -10.78 24.23
N ARG A 423 -24.54 -9.67 23.98
CA ARG A 423 -25.48 -9.05 24.91
C ARG A 423 -26.61 -10.03 25.29
N HIS A 424 -27.22 -10.66 24.30
CA HIS A 424 -28.26 -11.66 24.51
C HIS A 424 -27.74 -12.82 25.35
N LYS A 425 -26.56 -13.37 25.05
CA LYS A 425 -25.97 -14.48 25.82
C LYS A 425 -25.69 -14.10 27.28
N LEU A 426 -25.23 -12.88 27.53
CA LEU A 426 -25.01 -12.37 28.89
C LEU A 426 -26.34 -12.29 29.66
N ILE A 427 -27.37 -11.66 29.06
CA ILE A 427 -28.70 -11.53 29.66
C ILE A 427 -29.31 -12.91 29.93
N SER A 428 -29.26 -13.83 28.96
CA SER A 428 -29.79 -15.20 29.15
C SER A 428 -29.10 -15.93 30.30
N ARG A 429 -27.78 -15.77 30.47
CA ARG A 429 -27.04 -16.38 31.59
C ARG A 429 -27.53 -15.85 32.94
N VAL A 430 -27.68 -14.54 33.07
CA VAL A 430 -28.18 -13.90 34.30
C VAL A 430 -29.59 -14.37 34.61
N VAL A 431 -30.48 -14.41 33.60
CA VAL A 431 -31.86 -14.92 33.76
C VAL A 431 -31.88 -16.39 34.17
N ASP A 432 -30.99 -17.23 33.60
CA ASP A 432 -30.88 -18.64 33.95
C ASP A 432 -30.38 -18.87 35.39
N GLU A 433 -29.46 -18.02 35.87
CA GLU A 433 -28.98 -18.05 37.26
C GLU A 433 -30.10 -17.65 38.24
N MET A 434 -30.81 -16.57 37.92
CA MET A 434 -31.99 -16.12 38.69
C MET A 434 -33.06 -17.22 38.76
N LYS A 435 -33.39 -17.86 37.64
CA LYS A 435 -34.38 -18.96 37.60
C LYS A 435 -33.99 -20.17 38.45
N LYS A 436 -32.69 -20.41 38.64
CA LYS A 436 -32.18 -21.55 39.42
C LYS A 436 -32.02 -21.21 40.91
N ASN A 437 -32.44 -20.01 41.35
CA ASN A 437 -32.18 -19.46 42.68
C ASN A 437 -30.70 -19.61 43.09
N LYS A 438 -29.79 -19.59 42.10
CA LYS A 438 -28.36 -19.64 42.36
C LYS A 438 -27.89 -18.21 42.54
N THR A 439 -27.72 -17.81 43.79
CA THR A 439 -26.76 -16.77 44.11
C THR A 439 -25.40 -17.44 44.04
N THR A 440 -24.83 -17.59 42.83
CA THR A 440 -23.38 -17.76 42.79
C THR A 440 -22.85 -16.57 43.59
N PRO A 441 -22.14 -16.76 44.72
CA PRO A 441 -21.37 -15.68 45.27
C PRO A 441 -20.55 -15.12 44.11
N PHE A 442 -20.10 -13.88 44.23
CA PHE A 442 -18.99 -13.46 43.41
C PHE A 442 -17.75 -14.26 43.86
N ASP A 443 -17.74 -15.57 43.66
CA ASP A 443 -16.58 -16.46 43.74
C ASP A 443 -15.72 -16.03 42.56
N PHE A 444 -15.05 -14.93 42.81
CA PHE A 444 -14.13 -14.32 41.89
C PHE A 444 -13.02 -15.33 41.68
N ASP A 445 -13.08 -16.04 40.55
CA ASP A 445 -12.01 -16.93 40.16
C ASP A 445 -10.79 -16.09 39.82
N ASN A 446 -9.95 -15.90 40.83
CA ASN A 446 -8.68 -15.17 40.71
C ASN A 446 -7.85 -15.71 39.55
N THR A 447 -7.89 -17.01 39.28
CA THR A 447 -7.08 -17.65 38.22
C THR A 447 -7.55 -17.22 36.85
N GLU A 448 -8.86 -17.27 36.59
CA GLU A 448 -9.43 -16.83 35.31
C GLU A 448 -9.28 -15.31 35.14
N ALA A 449 -9.42 -14.52 36.21
CA ALA A 449 -9.17 -13.08 36.19
C ALA A 449 -7.73 -12.76 35.77
N TRP A 450 -6.73 -13.36 36.43
CA TRP A 450 -5.32 -13.21 36.05
C TRP A 450 -5.07 -13.64 34.60
N GLY A 451 -5.67 -14.75 34.15
CA GLY A 451 -5.53 -15.23 32.78
C GLY A 451 -6.08 -14.26 31.74
N GLN A 452 -7.28 -13.71 31.97
CA GLN A 452 -7.92 -12.75 31.06
C GLN A 452 -7.18 -11.42 31.03
N ASP A 453 -6.81 -10.87 32.19
CA ASP A 453 -6.12 -9.58 32.26
C ASP A 453 -4.72 -9.66 31.64
N SER A 454 -3.99 -10.75 31.90
CA SER A 454 -2.69 -11.00 31.27
C SER A 454 -2.82 -11.14 29.75
N PHE A 455 -3.85 -11.84 29.27
CA PHE A 455 -4.14 -11.98 27.85
C PHE A 455 -4.36 -10.61 27.17
N TYR A 456 -5.18 -9.74 27.77
CA TYR A 456 -5.42 -8.40 27.22
C TYR A 456 -4.18 -7.52 27.28
N MET A 457 -3.44 -7.52 28.40
CA MET A 457 -2.23 -6.72 28.56
C MET A 457 -1.17 -7.06 27.51
N LEU A 458 -0.90 -8.35 27.28
CA LEU A 458 0.02 -8.77 26.22
C LEU A 458 -0.48 -8.42 24.82
N GLY A 459 -1.80 -8.48 24.59
CA GLY A 459 -2.41 -8.06 23.33
C GLY A 459 -2.19 -6.56 23.06
N ILE A 460 -2.43 -5.72 24.06
CA ILE A 460 -2.27 -4.26 23.99
C ILE A 460 -0.80 -3.90 23.76
N LEU A 461 0.11 -4.46 24.57
CA LEU A 461 1.55 -4.20 24.45
C LEU A 461 2.11 -4.69 23.11
N GLY A 462 1.72 -5.89 22.69
CA GLY A 462 2.12 -6.44 21.40
C GLY A 462 1.64 -5.58 20.24
N PHE A 463 0.38 -5.13 20.28
CA PHE A 463 -0.18 -4.24 19.26
C PHE A 463 0.49 -2.87 19.23
N PHE A 464 0.80 -2.28 20.38
CA PHE A 464 1.57 -1.03 20.47
C PHE A 464 2.92 -1.14 19.75
N LEU A 465 3.69 -2.19 20.04
CA LEU A 465 4.97 -2.42 19.37
C LEU A 465 4.78 -2.69 17.87
N TYR A 466 3.70 -3.36 17.49
CA TYR A 466 3.35 -3.57 16.07
C TYR A 466 3.15 -2.25 15.32
N VAL A 467 2.41 -1.32 15.92
CA VAL A 467 2.19 0.02 15.35
C VAL A 467 3.51 0.77 15.23
N LEU A 468 4.39 0.68 16.23
CA LEU A 468 5.73 1.29 16.18
C LEU A 468 6.58 0.76 15.00
N LEU A 469 6.55 -0.55 14.73
CA LEU A 469 7.20 -1.15 13.56
C LEU A 469 6.59 -0.63 12.24
N GLY A 470 5.28 -0.43 12.21
CA GLY A 470 4.56 0.15 11.07
C GLY A 470 4.93 1.60 10.80
N LEU A 471 4.95 2.44 11.84
CA LEU A 471 5.30 3.86 11.75
C LEU A 471 6.72 4.06 11.22
N THR A 472 7.67 3.26 11.69
CA THR A 472 9.07 3.32 11.22
C THR A 472 9.28 2.74 9.82
N SER A 473 8.24 2.12 9.24
CA SER A 473 8.25 1.67 7.84
C SER A 473 7.84 2.78 6.85
N LEU A 474 7.34 3.92 7.35
CA LEU A 474 7.06 5.10 6.54
C LEU A 474 8.38 5.68 6.01
N PRO A 475 8.51 6.00 4.71
CA PRO A 475 9.77 6.51 4.15
C PRO A 475 10.28 7.79 4.82
N SER A 476 9.39 8.68 5.27
CA SER A 476 9.74 9.91 5.97
C SER A 476 10.37 9.66 7.34
N VAL A 477 9.87 8.66 8.09
CA VAL A 477 10.37 8.31 9.42
C VAL A 477 11.58 7.39 9.30
N GLY A 478 11.50 6.35 8.47
CA GLY A 478 12.61 5.41 8.27
C GLY A 478 13.84 6.09 7.66
N GLY A 479 13.64 7.10 6.80
CA GLY A 479 14.72 7.88 6.20
C GLY A 479 15.41 8.86 7.16
N SER A 480 14.78 9.20 8.30
CA SER A 480 15.38 10.10 9.30
C SER A 480 16.17 9.34 10.39
N LEU A 481 16.05 8.01 10.44
CA LEU A 481 16.71 7.18 11.44
C LEU A 481 18.09 6.73 10.96
N SER A 482 19.05 6.69 11.87
CA SER A 482 20.32 6.01 11.61
C SER A 482 20.10 4.50 11.42
N TRP A 483 21.02 3.84 10.72
CA TRP A 483 20.94 2.39 10.51
C TRP A 483 20.91 1.60 11.83
N ARG A 484 21.56 2.09 12.89
CA ARG A 484 21.55 1.47 14.22
C ARG A 484 20.16 1.55 14.86
N GLU A 485 19.53 2.72 14.83
CA GLU A 485 18.17 2.94 15.36
C GLU A 485 17.14 2.13 14.58
N PHE A 486 17.19 2.20 13.25
CA PHE A 486 16.30 1.43 12.38
C PHE A 486 16.39 -0.07 12.66
N ASN A 487 17.61 -0.61 12.76
CA ASN A 487 17.81 -2.02 13.09
C ASN A 487 17.38 -2.39 14.50
N PHE A 488 17.58 -1.52 15.49
CA PHE A 488 17.10 -1.78 16.84
C PHE A 488 15.57 -1.96 16.84
N ILE A 489 14.85 -1.06 16.16
CA ILE A 489 13.39 -1.12 16.07
C ILE A 489 12.95 -2.34 15.24
N GLN A 490 13.41 -2.44 13.99
CA GLN A 490 12.93 -3.47 13.06
C GLN A 490 13.44 -4.89 13.35
N SER A 491 14.52 -5.04 14.13
CA SER A 491 15.07 -6.34 14.50
C SER A 491 14.83 -6.68 15.97
N LYS A 492 15.28 -5.85 16.93
CA LYS A 492 15.20 -6.19 18.36
C LYS A 492 13.77 -6.05 18.87
N LEU A 493 13.16 -4.87 18.70
CA LEU A 493 11.74 -4.70 19.05
C LEU A 493 10.85 -5.58 18.18
N GLY A 494 11.25 -5.81 16.92
CA GLY A 494 10.58 -6.76 16.03
C GLY A 494 10.40 -8.18 16.59
N HIS A 495 11.48 -8.80 17.08
CA HIS A 495 11.40 -10.12 17.72
C HIS A 495 10.70 -10.06 19.09
N LEU A 496 10.83 -8.95 19.82
CA LEU A 496 10.09 -8.75 21.07
C LEU A 496 8.57 -8.72 20.83
N THR A 497 8.11 -8.04 19.78
CA THR A 497 6.71 -8.05 19.35
C THR A 497 6.26 -9.47 19.05
N LEU A 498 7.06 -10.25 18.30
CA LEU A 498 6.73 -11.63 17.99
C LEU A 498 6.60 -12.48 19.27
N ILE A 499 7.50 -12.33 20.24
CA ILE A 499 7.42 -13.02 21.54
C ILE A 499 6.12 -12.66 22.25
N ILE A 500 5.84 -11.36 22.43
CA ILE A 500 4.67 -10.88 23.18
C ILE A 500 3.37 -11.33 22.51
N CYS A 501 3.24 -11.19 21.19
CA CYS A 501 2.06 -11.64 20.45
C CYS A 501 1.88 -13.16 20.47
N THR A 502 2.98 -13.92 20.47
CA THR A 502 2.93 -15.39 20.60
C THR A 502 2.48 -15.79 22.01
N SER A 503 3.02 -15.13 23.04
CA SER A 503 2.61 -15.33 24.44
C SER A 503 1.14 -14.98 24.66
N HIS A 504 0.64 -13.90 24.05
CA HIS A 504 -0.79 -13.57 24.01
C HIS A 504 -1.63 -14.75 23.47
N GLY A 505 -1.18 -15.39 22.38
CA GLY A 505 -1.82 -16.59 21.84
C GLY A 505 -1.74 -17.83 22.74
N TYR A 506 -0.64 -18.02 23.46
CA TYR A 506 -0.48 -19.11 24.43
C TYR A 506 -1.40 -18.94 25.64
N ILE A 507 -1.48 -17.74 26.24
CA ILE A 507 -2.37 -17.48 27.38
C ILE A 507 -3.84 -17.70 26.99
N TYR A 508 -4.25 -17.27 25.79
CA TYR A 508 -5.59 -17.54 25.26
C TYR A 508 -5.97 -19.03 25.25
N GLY A 509 -4.98 -19.88 25.01
CA GLY A 509 -5.11 -21.33 24.89
C GLY A 509 -4.80 -22.12 26.17
N TRP A 510 -4.37 -21.47 27.26
CA TRP A 510 -3.81 -22.12 28.45
C TRP A 510 -4.73 -23.19 29.03
N ASN A 511 -5.98 -22.84 29.33
CA ASN A 511 -6.95 -23.76 29.90
C ASN A 511 -7.63 -24.69 28.87
N LYS A 512 -7.26 -24.62 27.58
CA LYS A 512 -7.87 -25.42 26.49
C LYS A 512 -6.90 -26.46 25.90
N PHE A 513 -5.64 -26.41 26.29
CA PHE A 513 -4.61 -27.29 25.80
C PHE A 513 -4.94 -28.76 26.17
N LEU A 514 -4.93 -29.65 25.18
CA LEU A 514 -5.21 -31.09 25.31
C LEU A 514 -6.59 -31.48 25.88
N ARG A 515 -7.55 -30.55 25.98
CA ARG A 515 -8.93 -30.92 26.35
C ARG A 515 -9.63 -31.63 25.18
N PRO A 516 -10.10 -32.89 25.32
CA PRO A 516 -10.71 -33.66 24.22
C PRO A 516 -11.90 -32.94 23.58
N SER A 517 -12.70 -32.22 24.38
CA SER A 517 -13.85 -31.43 23.90
C SER A 517 -13.49 -30.31 22.92
N THR A 518 -12.22 -29.93 22.83
CA THR A 518 -11.72 -28.90 21.90
C THR A 518 -11.47 -29.46 20.49
N TYR A 519 -11.27 -30.77 20.37
CA TYR A 519 -10.90 -31.45 19.12
C TYR A 519 -12.17 -31.95 18.41
N LYS A 520 -12.74 -31.09 17.57
CA LYS A 520 -13.93 -31.42 16.77
C LYS A 520 -13.52 -32.20 15.52
N TRP A 521 -14.12 -33.37 15.30
CA TRP A 521 -13.71 -34.30 14.23
C TRP A 521 -12.19 -34.49 14.16
N TYR A 522 -11.55 -34.67 15.32
CA TYR A 522 -10.09 -34.84 15.46
C TYR A 522 -9.23 -33.63 15.02
N THR A 523 -9.85 -32.53 14.60
CA THR A 523 -9.12 -31.33 14.17
C THR A 523 -8.82 -30.39 15.34
N PRO A 524 -7.59 -29.85 15.45
CA PRO A 524 -7.21 -28.96 16.55
C PRO A 524 -7.88 -27.58 16.46
N PRO A 525 -7.94 -26.82 17.57
CA PRO A 525 -8.37 -25.43 17.54
C PRO A 525 -7.42 -24.56 16.69
N GLY A 526 -7.95 -23.48 16.10
CA GLY A 526 -7.21 -22.69 15.10
C GLY A 526 -6.00 -21.97 15.68
N TYR A 527 -6.09 -21.55 16.94
CA TYR A 527 -4.97 -20.91 17.64
C TYR A 527 -3.78 -21.86 17.81
N MET A 528 -3.98 -23.18 17.93
CA MET A 528 -2.87 -24.13 18.03
C MET A 528 -2.09 -24.20 16.72
N LEU A 529 -2.78 -24.26 15.58
CA LEU A 529 -2.15 -24.24 14.26
C LEU A 529 -1.38 -22.94 14.02
N CYS A 530 -1.95 -21.81 14.48
CA CYS A 530 -1.31 -20.50 14.40
C CYS A 530 0.02 -20.44 15.15
N LEU A 531 0.13 -21.09 16.32
CA LEU A 531 1.31 -21.02 17.18
C LEU A 531 2.49 -21.84 16.65
N VAL A 532 2.31 -22.71 15.65
CA VAL A 532 3.40 -23.57 15.14
C VAL A 532 4.53 -22.74 14.53
N VAL A 533 4.22 -21.89 13.55
CA VAL A 533 5.21 -21.06 12.83
C VAL A 533 5.97 -20.10 13.77
N PRO A 534 5.31 -19.23 14.56
CA PRO A 534 6.00 -18.32 15.48
C PRO A 534 6.89 -19.07 16.45
N SER A 535 6.45 -20.20 17.02
CA SER A 535 7.25 -20.95 17.97
C SER A 535 8.49 -21.57 17.33
N VAL A 536 8.39 -22.06 16.09
CA VAL A 536 9.58 -22.49 15.32
C VAL A 536 10.54 -21.33 15.12
N VAL A 537 10.05 -20.14 14.73
CA VAL A 537 10.92 -18.96 14.56
C VAL A 537 11.62 -18.59 15.87
N LEU A 538 10.90 -18.58 16.99
CA LEU A 538 11.44 -18.22 18.30
C LEU A 538 12.49 -19.24 18.79
N VAL A 539 12.24 -20.54 18.61
CA VAL A 539 13.20 -21.60 18.96
C VAL A 539 14.46 -21.46 18.10
N LEU A 540 14.31 -21.35 16.79
CA LEU A 540 15.45 -21.18 15.88
C LEU A 540 16.23 -19.90 16.18
N LYS A 541 15.53 -18.82 16.55
CA LYS A 541 16.16 -17.57 16.97
C LYS A 541 16.94 -17.73 18.28
N ALA A 542 16.38 -18.43 19.26
CA ALA A 542 17.05 -18.70 20.53
C ALA A 542 18.34 -19.50 20.31
N LEU A 543 18.33 -20.50 19.40
CA LEU A 543 19.53 -21.25 19.01
C LEU A 543 20.60 -20.33 18.40
N VAL A 544 20.23 -19.39 17.55
CA VAL A 544 21.17 -18.42 16.96
C VAL A 544 21.75 -17.46 18.00
N LEU A 545 21.01 -17.15 19.08
CA LEU A 545 21.45 -16.28 20.15
C LEU A 545 22.36 -16.96 21.19
N LEU A 546 22.53 -18.29 21.12
CA LEU A 546 23.47 -18.99 21.99
C LEU A 546 24.89 -18.44 21.77
N PRO A 547 25.67 -18.14 22.85
CA PRO A 547 26.96 -17.46 22.71
C PRO A 547 27.95 -18.14 21.76
N CYS A 548 27.94 -19.47 21.67
CA CYS A 548 28.79 -20.23 20.76
C CYS A 548 28.42 -20.00 19.28
N VAL A 549 27.13 -19.87 18.98
CA VAL A 549 26.60 -19.67 17.63
C VAL A 549 26.71 -18.20 17.22
N ASP A 550 26.29 -17.28 18.10
CA ASP A 550 26.28 -15.84 17.82
C ASP A 550 27.69 -15.27 17.61
N ARG A 551 28.68 -15.72 18.40
CA ARG A 551 30.09 -15.33 18.21
C ARG A 551 30.61 -15.75 16.84
N THR A 552 30.32 -16.99 16.42
CA THR A 552 30.73 -17.53 15.13
C THR A 552 30.05 -16.76 13.98
N LEU A 553 28.74 -16.53 14.09
CA LEU A 553 27.98 -15.77 13.11
C LEU A 553 28.46 -14.32 13.00
N THR A 554 28.82 -13.70 14.13
CA THR A 554 29.38 -12.34 14.16
C THR A 554 30.72 -12.26 13.44
N ARG A 555 31.62 -13.23 13.65
CA ARG A 555 32.88 -13.33 12.90
C ARG A 555 32.63 -13.47 11.40
N ILE A 556 31.73 -14.35 10.97
CA ILE A 556 31.37 -14.51 9.55
C ILE A 556 30.85 -13.19 8.97
N ARG A 557 30.00 -12.47 9.70
CA ARG A 557 29.47 -11.16 9.27
C ARG A 557 30.54 -10.09 9.20
N GLN A 558 31.56 -10.16 10.06
CA GLN A 558 32.75 -9.30 10.01
C GLN A 558 33.70 -9.65 8.85
N GLY A 559 33.51 -10.79 8.17
CA GLY A 559 34.29 -11.19 6.99
C GLY A 559 35.15 -12.43 7.19
N TRP A 560 35.00 -13.15 8.30
CA TRP A 560 35.67 -14.42 8.50
C TRP A 560 35.13 -15.49 7.53
N GLU A 561 36.03 -16.21 6.88
CA GLU A 561 35.71 -17.39 6.06
C GLU A 561 36.26 -18.65 6.72
N ARG A 562 35.47 -19.72 6.71
CA ARG A 562 35.96 -21.04 7.11
C ARG A 562 36.86 -21.57 5.99
N THR A 563 38.15 -21.71 6.29
CA THR A 563 39.14 -22.35 5.41
C THR A 563 38.64 -23.73 4.98
N GLN A 564 38.74 -24.03 3.68
CA GLN A 564 38.46 -25.39 3.20
C GLN A 564 39.63 -26.31 3.57
N PRO A 565 39.39 -27.60 3.87
CA PRO A 565 40.44 -28.55 4.23
C PRO A 565 41.60 -28.64 3.22
N ASN A 566 41.35 -28.32 1.93
CA ASN A 566 42.38 -28.36 0.89
C ASN A 566 43.43 -27.24 1.00
N GLU A 567 43.14 -26.11 1.64
CA GLU A 567 44.13 -25.04 1.85
C GLU A 567 45.07 -25.33 3.01
N GLU A 568 44.61 -26.05 4.04
CA GLU A 568 45.48 -26.54 5.12
C GLU A 568 46.47 -27.60 4.60
N MET A 569 46.05 -28.45 3.65
CA MET A 569 47.00 -29.34 2.96
C MET A 569 48.04 -28.55 2.16
N VAL A 570 47.66 -27.56 1.35
CA VAL A 570 48.63 -26.79 0.53
C VAL A 570 49.57 -25.92 1.39
N GLN A 571 49.08 -25.35 2.49
CA GLN A 571 49.94 -24.63 3.44
C GLN A 571 50.85 -25.58 4.22
N ALA A 572 50.37 -26.76 4.62
CA ALA A 572 51.21 -27.77 5.23
C ALA A 572 52.28 -28.28 4.26
N THR A 573 51.97 -28.57 2.99
CA THR A 573 52.96 -29.02 2.02
C THR A 573 54.01 -27.95 1.73
N ASN A 574 53.65 -26.66 1.71
CA ASN A 574 54.60 -25.56 1.52
C ASN A 574 55.50 -25.28 2.74
N LEU A 575 55.10 -25.72 3.94
CA LEU A 575 55.92 -25.66 5.16
C LEU A 575 56.92 -26.82 5.29
N TYR A 576 56.80 -27.87 4.45
CA TYR A 576 57.75 -28.99 4.39
C TYR A 576 58.70 -28.94 3.18
N VAL A 577 58.73 -27.83 2.43
CA VAL A 577 59.62 -27.61 1.27
C VAL A 577 60.62 -26.46 1.51
N TRP A 578 61.00 -26.20 2.76
CA TRP A 578 62.16 -25.38 3.10
C TRP A 578 63.01 -26.03 4.19
#